data_AF-A0A0B4ZYM2-F1
#
_entry.id   AF-A0A0B4ZYM2-F1
#
_cell.length_a   1.000
_cell.length_b   1.000
_cell.length_c   1.000
_cell.angle_alpha   90.00
_cell.angle_beta   90.00
_cell.angle_gamma   90.00
#
_symmetry.space_group_name_H-M   'P 1'
#
loop_
_entity.id
_entity.type
_entity.pdbx_description
1 polymer ?
#
loop_
_entity_poly.entity_id
_entity_poly.type
_entity_poly.pdbx_seq_one_letter_code
_entity_poly.pdbx_strand_id
1 'polypeptide(L)'
;VSQFRIHSFDELKRKSFTRSMAYSIEKLPAGNFAIGEYITQEAVLDMMLMLEDFYYEQCVVMMRKSSPYTEKVSQLVGRLHQSGLLLAWETQVALKHLNYKVQVEVRLSRTKNDVGTTKPLNLDNVVGIFIVYAIG
;
A
#
# COMPACT_ATOMS: atom_id res chain seq x y z
N VAL A 1 -1.24 -16.26 23.22
CA VAL A 1 -0.25 -15.49 22.42
C VAL A 1 0.40 -16.41 21.38
N SER A 2 -0.38 -16.96 20.44
CA SER A 2 0.10 -17.91 19.42
C SER A 2 -0.32 -17.53 17.99
N GLN A 3 -0.93 -16.35 17.83
CA GLN A 3 -1.44 -15.88 16.54
C GLN A 3 -0.40 -15.09 15.73
N PHE A 4 0.66 -14.58 16.37
CA PHE A 4 1.75 -13.91 15.67
C PHE A 4 2.74 -14.94 15.15
N ARG A 5 3.03 -14.90 13.85
CA ARG A 5 4.00 -15.78 13.18
C ARG A 5 4.97 -14.92 12.38
N ILE A 6 6.25 -15.26 12.48
CA ILE A 6 7.32 -14.59 11.74
C ILE A 6 7.57 -15.40 10.47
N HIS A 7 7.55 -14.73 9.33
CA HIS A 7 7.81 -15.31 8.01
C HIS A 7 9.05 -14.66 7.39
N SER A 8 9.81 -15.42 6.60
CA SER A 8 10.91 -14.85 5.82
C SER A 8 10.40 -14.03 4.64
N PHE A 9 11.23 -13.14 4.10
CA PHE A 9 10.88 -12.34 2.92
C PHE A 9 10.49 -13.21 1.71
N ASP A 10 11.17 -14.33 1.50
CA ASP A 10 10.84 -15.27 0.41
C ASP A 10 9.48 -15.92 0.60
N GLU A 11 9.12 -16.28 1.84
CA GLU A 11 7.80 -16.83 2.13
C GLU A 11 6.70 -15.78 1.96
N LEU A 12 6.95 -14.55 2.41
CA LEU A 12 6.04 -13.41 2.20
C LEU A 12 5.85 -13.14 0.71
N LYS A 13 6.92 -13.19 -0.09
CA LYS A 13 6.85 -13.06 -1.55
C LYS A 13 6.05 -14.18 -2.19
N ARG A 14 6.20 -15.44 -1.75
CA ARG A 14 5.36 -16.53 -2.26
C ARG A 14 3.89 -16.32 -1.91
N LYS A 15 3.61 -15.87 -0.68
CA LYS A 15 2.25 -15.62 -0.19
C LYS A 15 1.56 -14.44 -0.86
N SER A 16 2.31 -13.52 -1.45
CA SER A 16 1.72 -12.38 -2.16
C SER A 16 0.94 -12.84 -3.39
N PHE A 17 1.29 -13.99 -3.95
CA PHE A 17 0.58 -14.58 -5.10
C PHE A 17 -0.61 -15.46 -4.71
N THR A 18 -0.64 -16.00 -3.49
CA THR A 18 -1.70 -16.94 -3.08
C THR A 18 -2.96 -16.26 -2.53
N ARG A 19 -3.00 -14.92 -2.48
CA ARG A 19 -4.09 -14.10 -1.91
C ARG A 19 -4.54 -14.52 -0.50
N SER A 20 -3.67 -15.22 0.23
CA SER A 20 -3.98 -15.80 1.54
C SER A 20 -3.70 -14.85 2.70
N MET A 21 -3.15 -13.66 2.42
CA MET A 21 -2.71 -12.69 3.42
C MET A 21 -2.77 -11.28 2.84
N ALA A 22 -3.09 -10.31 3.72
CA ALA A 22 -2.98 -8.89 3.43
C ALA A 22 -1.66 -8.34 3.98
N TYR A 23 -1.11 -7.32 3.31
CA TYR A 23 0.13 -6.68 3.72
C TYR A 23 -0.15 -5.27 4.23
N SER A 24 0.53 -4.90 5.30
CA SER A 24 0.59 -3.50 5.71
C SER A 24 1.57 -2.76 4.81
N ILE A 25 1.13 -1.62 4.30
CA ILE A 25 1.98 -0.65 3.61
C ILE A 25 1.81 0.70 4.30
N GLU A 26 2.84 1.52 4.27
CA GLU A 26 2.79 2.85 4.85
C GLU A 26 2.51 3.89 3.76
N LYS A 27 1.66 4.85 4.06
CA LYS A 27 1.41 6.01 3.19
C LYS A 27 2.23 7.19 3.71
N LEU A 28 3.14 7.67 2.87
CA LEU A 28 4.03 8.78 3.17
C LEU A 28 3.32 10.14 2.99
N PRO A 29 3.81 11.21 3.64
CA PRO A 29 3.17 12.54 3.62
C PRO A 29 2.91 13.14 2.23
N ALA A 30 3.82 12.96 1.27
CA ALA A 30 3.62 13.44 -0.11
C ALA A 30 2.74 12.50 -0.96
N GLY A 31 2.21 11.43 -0.37
CA GLY A 31 1.27 10.48 -0.98
C GLY A 31 1.93 9.29 -1.68
N ASN A 32 3.25 9.10 -1.51
CA ASN A 32 3.93 7.88 -1.94
C ASN A 32 3.69 6.75 -0.95
N PHE A 33 3.92 5.50 -1.34
CA PHE A 33 3.75 4.33 -0.49
C PHE A 33 5.10 3.68 -0.17
N ALA A 34 5.36 3.38 1.09
CA ALA A 34 6.49 2.55 1.48
C ALA A 34 6.08 1.08 1.33
N ILE A 35 6.55 0.47 0.24
CA ILE A 35 6.20 -0.90 -0.14
C ILE A 35 7.45 -1.75 0.01
N GLY A 36 7.35 -2.83 0.79
CA GLY A 36 8.45 -3.78 0.96
C GLY A 36 8.73 -4.57 -0.32
N GLU A 37 9.99 -4.96 -0.53
CA GLU A 37 10.46 -5.68 -1.72
C GLU A 37 9.79 -7.05 -1.95
N TYR A 38 9.15 -7.60 -0.91
CA TYR A 38 8.37 -8.84 -1.00
C TYR A 38 7.09 -8.68 -1.81
N ILE A 39 6.60 -7.46 -2.04
CA ILE A 39 5.46 -7.19 -2.92
C ILE A 39 5.98 -6.86 -4.31
N THR A 40 5.88 -7.85 -5.20
CA THR A 40 6.31 -7.71 -6.61
C THR A 40 5.26 -6.99 -7.44
N GLN A 41 5.67 -6.48 -8.61
CA GLN A 41 4.76 -5.79 -9.53
C GLN A 41 3.61 -6.71 -9.98
N GLU A 42 3.90 -7.98 -10.20
CA GLU A 42 2.92 -8.99 -10.60
C GLU A 42 1.92 -9.27 -9.48
N ALA A 43 2.40 -9.35 -8.23
CA ALA A 43 1.53 -9.59 -7.08
C ALA A 43 0.61 -8.41 -6.75
N VAL A 44 1.03 -7.16 -6.99
CA VAL A 44 0.18 -5.97 -6.73
C VAL A 44 -1.10 -5.97 -7.56
N LEU A 45 -1.07 -6.53 -8.77
CA LEU A 45 -2.23 -6.55 -9.67
C LEU A 45 -3.44 -7.28 -9.06
N ASP A 46 -3.16 -8.24 -8.18
CA ASP A 46 -4.14 -9.08 -7.51
C ASP A 46 -4.52 -8.58 -6.11
N MET A 47 -4.01 -7.41 -5.72
CA MET A 47 -4.27 -6.78 -4.42
C MET A 47 -5.04 -5.48 -4.58
N MET A 48 -5.76 -5.09 -3.52
CA MET A 48 -6.47 -3.84 -3.46
C MET A 48 -6.11 -3.11 -2.17
N LEU A 49 -5.80 -1.81 -2.29
CA LEU A 49 -5.62 -0.93 -1.15
C LEU A 49 -6.94 -0.80 -0.36
N MET A 50 -6.85 -0.91 0.96
CA MET A 50 -7.99 -0.75 1.85
C MET A 50 -8.59 0.67 1.79
N LEU A 51 -9.85 0.78 2.19
CA LEU A 51 -10.57 2.06 2.25
C LEU A 51 -10.10 2.93 3.41
N GLU A 52 -9.87 2.30 4.56
CA GLU A 52 -9.58 2.95 5.82
C GLU A 52 -8.13 2.67 6.21
N ASP A 53 -7.46 3.71 6.71
CA ASP A 53 -6.14 3.60 7.30
C ASP A 53 -6.29 2.99 8.70
N PHE A 54 -5.54 1.92 9.00
CA PHE A 54 -5.58 1.28 10.32
C PHE A 54 -5.12 2.21 11.46
N TYR A 55 -4.06 2.97 11.21
CA TYR A 55 -3.54 4.01 12.10
C TYR A 55 -2.62 4.94 11.30
N TYR A 56 -2.35 6.12 11.85
CA TYR A 56 -1.35 7.02 11.33
C TYR A 56 -0.48 7.55 12.47
N GLU A 57 0.77 7.83 12.18
CA GLU A 57 1.71 8.47 13.08
C GLU A 57 2.45 9.58 12.31
N GLN A 58 2.97 10.57 13.03
CA GLN A 58 3.87 11.56 12.45
C GLN A 58 5.31 11.09 12.64
N CYS A 59 6.15 11.26 11.62
CA CYS A 59 7.57 10.99 11.77
C CYS A 59 8.19 11.99 12.75
N VAL A 60 8.72 11.50 13.87
CA VAL A 60 9.33 12.32 14.92
C VAL A 60 10.83 12.07 15.03
N VAL A 61 11.57 13.13 15.32
CA VAL A 61 12.99 13.02 15.65
C VAL A 61 13.13 12.73 17.14
N MET A 62 13.57 11.52 17.49
CA MET A 62 13.82 11.16 18.88
C MET A 62 15.13 11.79 19.37
N MET A 63 15.06 12.54 20.47
CA MET A 63 16.21 13.21 21.07
C MET A 63 16.35 12.84 22.55
N ARG A 64 17.57 13.01 23.09
CA ARG A 64 17.81 12.84 24.53
C ARG A 64 16.92 13.79 25.33
N LYS A 65 16.30 13.28 26.39
CA LYS A 65 15.52 14.09 27.34
C LYS A 65 16.37 15.26 27.84
N SER A 66 15.78 16.46 27.83
CA SER A 66 16.45 17.72 28.20
C SER A 66 17.63 18.14 27.31
N SER A 67 17.67 17.71 26.04
CA SER A 67 18.64 18.23 25.09
C SER A 67 18.46 19.75 24.87
N PRO A 68 19.54 20.55 24.91
CA PRO A 68 19.45 22.00 24.65
C PRO A 68 19.10 22.32 23.19
N TYR A 69 19.15 21.33 22.30
CA TYR A 69 18.85 21.49 20.88
C TYR A 69 17.41 21.16 20.51
N THR A 70 16.61 20.58 21.42
CA THR A 70 15.25 20.12 21.11
C THR A 70 14.41 21.23 20.49
N GLU A 71 14.43 22.43 21.07
CA GLU A 71 13.68 23.58 20.58
C GLU A 71 14.15 24.02 19.19
N LYS A 72 15.47 24.11 18.99
CA LYS A 72 16.06 24.52 17.71
C LYS A 72 15.74 23.53 16.59
N VAL A 73 15.77 22.23 16.89
CA VAL A 73 15.41 21.17 15.94
C VAL A 73 13.92 21.22 15.61
N SER A 74 13.06 21.39 16.62
CA SER A 74 11.61 21.53 16.41
C SER A 74 11.29 22.72 15.48
N GLN A 75 11.91 23.87 15.72
CA GLN A 75 11.75 25.05 14.85
C GLN A 75 12.27 24.81 13.43
N LEU A 76 13.40 24.12 13.28
CA LEU A 76 13.95 23.78 11.96
C LEU A 76 12.99 22.84 11.20
N VAL A 77 12.50 21.79 11.85
CA VAL A 77 11.51 20.87 11.27
C VAL A 77 10.24 21.64 10.87
N GLY A 78 9.77 22.55 11.72
CA GLY A 78 8.64 23.43 11.39
C GLY A 78 8.87 24.26 10.12
N ARG A 79 10.06 24.87 9.96
CA ARG A 79 10.41 25.63 8.75
C ARG A 79 10.53 24.75 7.51
N LEU A 80 11.08 23.54 7.66
CA LEU A 80 11.18 22.57 6.57
C LEU A 80 9.80 22.08 6.10
N HIS A 81 8.87 21.92 7.03
CA HIS A 81 7.49 21.57 6.73
C HIS A 81 6.75 22.74 6.06
N GLN A 82 6.88 23.96 6.60
CA GLN A 82 6.27 25.18 6.03
C GLN A 82 6.76 25.49 4.62
N SER A 83 8.04 25.26 4.34
CA SER A 83 8.61 25.44 2.99
C SER A 83 8.21 24.33 2.01
N GLY A 84 7.59 23.24 2.47
CA GLY A 84 7.27 22.07 1.64
C GLY A 84 8.51 21.28 1.21
N LEU A 85 9.71 21.59 1.73
CA LEU A 85 10.95 20.96 1.30
C LEU A 85 10.94 19.46 1.56
N LEU A 86 10.30 19.03 2.66
CA LEU A 86 10.15 17.61 3.00
C LEU A 86 9.31 16.86 1.96
N LEU A 87 8.21 17.45 1.47
CA LEU A 87 7.37 16.83 0.44
C LEU A 87 8.13 16.72 -0.89
N ALA A 88 8.88 17.76 -1.26
CA ALA A 88 9.69 17.76 -2.47
C ALA A 88 10.83 16.73 -2.40
N TRP A 89 11.48 16.62 -1.23
CA TRP A 89 12.54 15.65 -0.98
C TRP A 89 12.00 14.22 -1.02
N GLU A 90 10.88 13.94 -0.35
CA GLU A 90 10.22 12.64 -0.38
C GLU A 90 9.94 12.20 -1.82
N THR A 91 9.36 13.10 -2.64
CA THR A 91 9.05 12.80 -4.04
C THR A 91 10.30 12.47 -4.84
N GLN A 92 11.41 13.20 -4.64
CA GLN A 92 12.67 12.93 -5.32
C GLN A 92 13.27 11.58 -4.92
N VAL A 93 13.25 11.25 -3.62
CA VAL A 93 13.73 9.96 -3.11
C VAL A 93 12.86 8.82 -3.63
N ALA A 94 11.54 8.98 -3.60
CA ALA A 94 10.60 8.01 -4.13
C ALA A 94 10.84 7.72 -5.61
N LEU A 95 11.01 8.76 -6.44
CA LEU A 95 11.30 8.59 -7.87
C LEU A 95 12.64 7.88 -8.14
N LYS A 96 13.64 8.09 -7.28
CA LYS A 96 14.98 7.52 -7.45
C LYS A 96 15.08 6.07 -6.96
N HIS A 97 14.37 5.73 -5.89
CA HIS A 97 14.58 4.48 -5.18
C HIS A 97 13.37 3.53 -5.19
N LEU A 98 12.14 4.04 -5.37
CA LEU A 98 10.94 3.21 -5.40
C LEU A 98 10.54 2.86 -6.84
N ASN A 99 9.90 1.70 -6.99
CA ASN A 99 9.36 1.29 -8.29
C ASN A 99 8.09 2.09 -8.59
N TYR A 100 8.21 3.08 -9.48
CA TYR A 100 7.10 3.96 -9.88
C TYR A 100 5.89 3.19 -10.42
N LYS A 101 6.09 2.08 -11.16
CA LYS A 101 4.96 1.29 -11.69
C LYS A 101 4.13 0.72 -10.55
N VAL A 102 4.80 0.13 -9.55
CA VAL A 102 4.13 -0.42 -8.37
C VAL A 102 3.36 0.66 -7.61
N GLN A 103 3.93 1.86 -7.46
CA GLN A 103 3.26 3.00 -6.82
C GLN A 103 1.96 3.40 -7.52
N VAL A 104 1.99 3.50 -8.85
CA VAL A 104 0.82 3.84 -9.67
C VAL A 104 -0.23 2.74 -9.58
N GLU A 105 0.18 1.47 -9.65
CA GLU A 105 -0.72 0.33 -9.54
C GLU A 105 -1.43 0.27 -8.18
N VAL A 106 -0.71 0.50 -7.08
CA VAL A 106 -1.32 0.59 -5.74
C VAL A 106 -2.28 1.77 -5.65
N ARG A 107 -1.90 2.94 -6.17
CA ARG A 107 -2.76 4.14 -6.15
C ARG A 107 -4.05 3.94 -6.96
N LEU A 108 -3.95 3.27 -8.10
CA LEU A 108 -5.08 3.03 -9.01
C LEU A 108 -5.79 1.69 -8.76
N SER A 109 -5.37 0.91 -7.74
CA SER A 109 -5.90 -0.44 -7.50
C SER A 109 -7.42 -0.46 -7.32
N ARG A 110 -7.99 0.65 -6.83
CA ARG A 110 -9.42 0.81 -6.61
C ARG A 110 -10.20 1.18 -7.87
N THR A 111 -9.61 1.96 -8.77
CA THR A 111 -10.28 2.47 -9.97
C THR A 111 -10.41 1.39 -11.05
N LYS A 112 -9.54 0.36 -11.04
CA LYS A 112 -9.58 -0.73 -12.03
C LYS A 112 -10.91 -1.48 -12.11
N ASN A 113 -11.64 -1.59 -11.00
CA ASN A 113 -12.91 -2.32 -10.97
C ASN A 113 -14.13 -1.43 -11.28
N ASP A 114 -13.94 -0.11 -11.35
CA ASP A 114 -15.04 0.85 -11.55
C ASP A 114 -15.36 1.06 -13.05
N VAL A 115 -14.33 0.97 -13.90
CA VAL A 115 -14.50 0.85 -15.35
C VAL A 115 -14.83 -0.60 -15.69
N GLY A 116 -16.11 -0.96 -15.54
CA GLY A 116 -16.61 -2.28 -15.89
C GLY A 116 -16.18 -2.67 -17.31
N THR A 117 -15.22 -3.58 -17.42
CA THR A 117 -14.87 -4.17 -18.71
C THR A 117 -16.09 -4.94 -19.17
N THR A 118 -16.77 -4.45 -20.20
CA THR A 118 -17.90 -5.12 -20.85
C THR A 118 -17.39 -6.42 -21.46
N LYS A 119 -17.50 -7.51 -20.69
CA LYS A 119 -17.21 -8.86 -21.19
C LYS A 119 -18.42 -9.37 -21.97
N PRO A 120 -18.23 -10.02 -23.12
CA PRO A 120 -19.33 -10.67 -23.83
C PRO A 120 -19.99 -11.73 -22.94
N LEU A 121 -21.30 -11.88 -23.08
CA LEU A 121 -22.08 -12.83 -22.29
C LEU A 121 -21.58 -14.26 -22.56
N ASN A 122 -21.03 -14.91 -21.54
CA ASN A 122 -20.54 -16.28 -21.64
C ASN A 122 -21.57 -17.27 -21.06
N LEU A 123 -21.53 -18.52 -21.51
CA LEU A 123 -22.41 -19.58 -21.00
C LEU A 123 -22.24 -19.79 -19.47
N ASP A 124 -21.04 -19.57 -18.93
CA ASP A 124 -20.76 -19.63 -17.49
C ASP A 124 -21.69 -18.72 -16.66
N ASN A 125 -22.14 -17.60 -17.23
CA ASN A 125 -23.03 -16.65 -16.55
C ASN A 125 -24.48 -17.18 -16.46
N VAL A 126 -24.87 -18.10 -17.36
CA VAL A 126 -26.25 -18.61 -17.50
C VAL A 126 -26.38 -20.03 -16.97
N VAL A 127 -25.27 -20.77 -16.79
CA VAL A 127 -25.25 -22.15 -16.23
C VAL A 127 -26.05 -22.30 -14.94
N GLY A 128 -26.06 -21.28 -14.07
CA GLY A 128 -26.86 -21.32 -12.84
C GLY A 128 -28.36 -21.53 -13.08
N ILE A 129 -28.93 -20.94 -14.14
CA ILE A 129 -30.36 -21.12 -14.48
C ILE A 129 -30.63 -22.56 -14.96
N PHE A 130 -29.69 -23.15 -15.69
CA PHE A 130 -29.82 -24.50 -16.24
C PHE A 130 -29.67 -25.56 -15.14
N ILE A 131 -28.83 -25.33 -14.14
CA ILE A 131 -28.71 -26.22 -12.97
C ILE A 131 -30.01 -26.20 -12.16
N VAL A 132 -30.59 -25.02 -11.91
CA VAL A 132 -31.87 -24.91 -11.21
C VAL A 132 -32.99 -25.61 -11.98
N TYR A 133 -33.04 -25.45 -13.30
CA TYR A 133 -34.00 -26.14 -14.18
C TYR A 133 -33.83 -27.66 -14.21
N ALA A 134 -32.60 -28.18 -14.06
CA ALA A 134 -32.34 -29.61 -14.08
C ALA A 134 -32.68 -30.32 -12.76
N ILE A 135 -32.67 -29.60 -11.63
CA ILE A 135 -32.92 -30.14 -10.29
C ILE A 135 -34.40 -30.00 -9.88
N GLY A 136 -35.08 -28.93 -10.33
CA GLY A 136 -36.51 -28.69 -10.08
C GLY A 136 -37.42 -29.47 -11.00
#